data_AF-A0A177AUB0-F1
#
_entry.id   AF-A0A177AUB0-F1
#
_cell.length_a   1.000
_cell.length_b   1.000
_cell.length_c   1.000
_cell.angle_alpha   90.00
_cell.angle_beta   90.00
_cell.angle_gamma   90.00
#
_symmetry.space_group_name_H-M   'P 1'
#
loop_
_entity.id
_entity.type
_entity.pdbx_description
1 polymer ?
#
loop_
_entity_poly.entity_id
_entity_poly.type
_entity_poly.pdbx_seq_one_letter_code
_entity_poly.pdbx_strand_id
1 'polypeptide(L)' 'MRKRKMYDDFLKKIPILESLEPWERSTISDALEPCSFTDGNTVVSQGEQGHAFYMITEV' A
#
# COMPACT_ATOMS: atom_id res chain seq x y z
N MET A 1 6.69 -7.49 14.74
CA MET A 1 7.85 -7.28 13.85
C MET A 1 7.79 -8.02 12.50
N ARG A 2 7.05 -9.14 12.35
CA ARG A 2 7.02 -9.91 11.09
C ARG A 2 6.29 -9.22 9.91
N LYS A 3 5.20 -8.48 10.17
CA LYS A 3 4.44 -7.73 9.15
C LYS A 3 5.23 -6.54 8.56
N ARG A 4 5.97 -5.79 9.40
CA ARG A 4 6.81 -4.66 8.96
C ARG A 4 7.81 -5.04 7.87
N LYS A 5 8.55 -6.13 8.09
CA LYS A 5 9.55 -6.59 7.12
C LYS A 5 8.93 -6.98 5.78
N MET A 6 7.75 -7.62 5.83
CA MET A 6 7.02 -8.02 4.62
C MET A 6 6.57 -6.80 3.80
N TYR A 7 6.04 -5.76 4.45
CA TYR A 7 5.65 -4.53 3.78
C TYR A 7 6.85 -3.72 3.29
N ASP A 8 7.93 -3.61 4.08
CA ASP A 8 9.15 -2.94 3.66
C ASP A 8 9.77 -3.58 2.40
N ASP A 9 9.85 -4.92 2.37
CA ASP A 9 10.33 -5.67 1.20
C ASP A 9 9.39 -5.53 -0.02
N PHE A 10 8.08 -5.36 0.20
CA PHE A 10 7.12 -5.06 -0.86
C PHE A 10 7.26 -3.63 -1.40
N LEU A 11 7.34 -2.64 -0.51
CA LEU A 11 7.47 -1.22 -0.87
C LEU A 11 8.77 -0.94 -1.63
N LYS A 12 9.84 -1.70 -1.38
CA LYS A 12 11.09 -1.66 -2.16
C LYS A 12 10.93 -2.06 -3.62
N LYS A 13 9.89 -2.81 -3.98
CA LYS A 13 9.62 -3.23 -5.35
C LYS A 13 8.78 -2.21 -6.14
N ILE A 14 8.30 -1.15 -5.49
CA ILE A 14 7.41 -0.17 -6.09
C ILE A 14 8.25 1.01 -6.63
N PRO A 15 8.34 1.21 -7.96
CA PRO A 15 9.21 2.23 -8.54
C PRO A 15 8.92 3.65 -8.08
N ILE A 16 7.64 3.99 -7.86
CA ILE A 16 7.25 5.33 -7.38
C ILE A 16 7.74 5.64 -5.95
N LEU A 17 8.17 4.62 -5.20
CA LEU A 17 8.68 4.74 -3.84
C LEU A 17 10.21 4.56 -3.74
N GLU A 18 10.91 4.42 -4.86
CA GLU A 18 12.37 4.18 -4.88
C GLU A 18 13.16 5.34 -4.26
N SER A 19 12.69 6.57 -4.43
CA SER A 19 13.35 7.77 -3.91
C SER A 19 13.19 7.97 -2.41
N LEU A 20 12.40 7.13 -1.72
CA LEU A 20 12.15 7.27 -0.28
C LEU A 20 13.28 6.68 0.54
N GLU A 21 13.72 7.42 1.54
CA GLU A 21 14.68 6.96 2.54
C GLU A 21 14.08 5.81 3.37
N PRO A 22 14.90 4.93 3.98
CA PRO A 22 14.42 3.79 4.75
C PRO A 22 13.43 4.15 5.88
N TRP A 23 13.59 5.31 6.51
CA TRP A 23 12.70 5.77 7.59
C TRP A 23 11.36 6.30 7.06
N GLU A 24 11.34 6.95 5.89
CA GLU A 24 10.10 7.37 5.21
C GLU A 24 9.29 6.13 4.80
N ARG A 25 9.97 5.14 4.23
CA ARG A 25 9.36 3.85 3.85
C ARG A 25 8.83 3.09 5.07
N SER A 26 9.55 3.13 6.20
CA SER A 26 9.07 2.56 7.46
C SER A 26 7.78 3.23 7.94
N THR A 27 7.69 4.55 7.80
CA THR A 27 6.49 5.33 8.16
C THR A 27 5.29 4.94 7.30
N ILE A 28 5.50 4.74 5.99
CA ILE A 28 4.47 4.23 5.08
C ILE A 28 4.08 2.80 5.46
N SER A 29 5.07 1.93 5.73
CA SER A 29 4.82 0.55 6.16
C SER A 29 3.98 0.46 7.43
N ASP A 30 4.03 1.46 8.30
CA ASP A 30 3.23 1.53 9.52
C ASP A 30 1.81 2.05 9.28
N ALA A 31 1.64 2.92 8.29
CA ALA A 31 0.35 3.49 7.91
C ALA A 31 -0.45 2.59 6.95
N LEU A 32 0.16 1.55 6.38
CA LEU A 32 -0.52 0.63 5.47
C LEU A 32 -1.55 -0.22 6.21
N GLU A 33 -2.79 -0.13 5.75
CA GLU A 33 -3.90 -0.96 6.22
C GLU A 33 -4.23 -2.03 5.17
N PRO A 34 -4.27 -3.31 5.55
CA PRO A 34 -4.70 -4.36 4.63
C PRO A 34 -6.19 -4.21 4.32
N CYS A 35 -6.53 -4.17 3.03
CA CYS A 35 -7.89 -4.16 2.56
C CYS A 35 -8.08 -5.30 1.55
N SER A 36 -9.21 -6.00 1.63
CA SER A 36 -9.53 -7.13 0.76
C SER A 36 -10.88 -6.90 0.11
N PHE A 37 -10.95 -7.19 -1.17
CA PHE A 37 -12.15 -7.03 -2.00
C PHE A 37 -12.49 -8.37 -2.62
N THR A 38 -13.78 -8.68 -2.72
CA THR A 38 -14.27 -9.84 -3.45
C THR A 38 -14.61 -9.47 -4.88
N ASP A 39 -14.81 -10.49 -5.72
CA ASP A 39 -15.31 -10.27 -7.08
C ASP A 39 -16.59 -9.43 -7.06
N GLY A 40 -16.70 -8.52 -8.02
CA GLY A 40 -17.79 -7.54 -8.12
C GLY A 40 -17.72 -6.34 -7.15
N ASN A 41 -16.72 -6.22 -6.27
CA ASN A 41 -16.56 -5.02 -5.46
C ASN A 41 -15.94 -3.85 -6.25
N THR A 42 -16.50 -2.65 -6.07
CA THR A 42 -15.91 -1.40 -6.57
C THR A 42 -14.90 -0.87 -5.56
N VAL A 43 -13.62 -0.82 -5.94
CA VAL A 43 -12.52 -0.30 -5.09
C VAL A 43 -12.49 1.23 -5.07
N VAL A 44 -12.69 1.86 -6.22
CA VAL A 44 -12.78 3.32 -6.37
C VAL A 44 -13.90 3.62 -7.37
N SER A 45 -14.76 4.59 -7.04
CA SER A 45 -15.84 5.04 -7.90
C SER A 45 -15.52 6.42 -8.51
N GLN A 46 -15.79 6.58 -9.80
CA GLN A 46 -15.56 7.85 -10.48
C GLN A 46 -16.52 8.93 -9.96
N GLY A 47 -15.99 10.11 -9.67
CA GLY A 47 -16.77 11.25 -9.16
C GLY A 47 -16.88 11.28 -7.64
N GLU A 48 -16.42 10.24 -6.95
CA GLU A 48 -16.24 10.27 -5.50
C GLU A 48 -14.93 10.96 -5.12
N GLN A 49 -14.93 11.59 -3.94
CA GLN A 49 -13.73 12.23 -3.42
C GLN A 49 -12.70 11.16 -3.02
N GLY A 50 -11.52 11.22 -3.62
CA GLY A 50 -10.41 10.34 -3.27
C GLY A 50 -9.75 10.75 -1.96
N HIS A 51 -9.71 9.84 -0.99
CA HIS A 51 -9.04 10.04 0.30
C HIS A 51 -7.92 9.04 0.59
N ALA A 52 -7.78 8.00 -0.24
CA ALA A 52 -6.87 6.90 0.00
C ALA A 52 -6.03 6.57 -1.24
N PHE A 53 -4.81 6.13 -0.99
CA PHE A 53 -3.92 5.55 -1.99
C PHE A 53 -3.88 4.03 -1.81
N TYR A 54 -4.22 3.29 -2.86
CA TYR A 54 -4.27 1.83 -2.82
C TYR A 54 -3.08 1.22 -3.54
N MET A 55 -2.52 0.16 -2.94
CA MET A 55 -1.49 -0.67 -3.55
C MET A 55 -2.04 -2.09 -3.67
N ILE A 56 -1.96 -2.67 -4.86
CA ILE A 56 -2.42 -4.04 -5.09
C ILE A 56 -1.29 -4.99 -4.68
N THR A 57 -1.61 -5.91 -3.78
CA THR A 57 -0.72 -7.00 -3.38
C THR A 57 -1.31 -8.32 -3.84
N GLU A 58 -0.56 -9.14 -4.56
CA GLU A 58 -0.89 -10.56 -4.76
C GLU A 58 -0.55 -11.36 -3.49
N VAL A 59 -1.45 -12.26 -3.10
CA VAL A 59 -1.24 -13.23 -2.00
C VAL A 59 -1.16 -14.63 -2.59
#